data_AF-A0A2H9TJ45-F1
#
_entry.id   AF-A0A2H9TJ45-F1
#
_cell.length_a   1.000
_cell.length_b   1.000
_cell.length_c   1.000
_cell.angle_alpha   90.00
_cell.angle_beta   90.00
_cell.angle_gamma   90.00
#
_symmetry.space_group_name_H-M   'P 1'
#
loop_
_entity.id
_entity.type
_entity.pdbx_description
1 polymer ?
#
loop_
_entity_poly.entity_id
_entity_poly.type
_entity_poly.pdbx_seq_one_letter_code
_entity_poly.pdbx_strand_id
1 'polypeptide(L)'
;MGRSKDNVDEPSLPDFVFTEPTEEELLRELQELGIAEFDSSNPTHAEAMAMEEGVHHRRNIPVDLADYNVDNMELTPEDENDPALLAELAVLEGSGRLQESAHDLKQKSEPTLELKPEKSVEERMNEAKSRALGLKRSGDMEGAKTALQEYERLKALLAKDPQPSEISQPTPTHPAMEKSSEIDLLKELALEAKRAGDLDQARSLMSQILALQGNPTKSVKAKLLAQAKECQEAARIMMNRGDRTAASDFTRKEKAFALDVKKGVQGEKETVQVELPVDTTNYNVAPDELSVHLSALTLSKRSKMTPSAKVEYFIQTLLEWPVDDATNHRQNTAKFAIATNSAELMDRKITYKAIKRDMRSIKFFEHHKIRVELYRVESSFFRTKNVLVGWTALRMGPLTAETRTEETLDLVDENRKQIGVSITVALELRTPLKSSSQSMKTANWVVMVDGESGRIFNPPPPESVEADTIVSCIRSYVVLEHEIARLKADPVAETDPALVALLGALEGKLYDLTVKVELGQLSMEDYLSNVQDAIPEAKRMALECKRAGKMNDARNWLKHVHMMEEEISEAQQEPEDAA
;
A
#
# COMPACT_ATOMS: atom_id res chain seq x y z
N MET A 1 -42.70 52.16 39.94
CA MET A 1 -42.50 50.71 39.87
C MET A 1 -41.02 50.45 39.67
N GLY A 2 -40.32 50.19 40.77
CA GLY A 2 -38.89 49.92 40.78
C GLY A 2 -38.60 48.44 40.52
N ARG A 3 -37.48 48.15 39.85
CA ARG A 3 -36.89 46.82 39.78
C ARG A 3 -35.44 46.90 40.22
N SER A 4 -35.16 46.16 41.27
CA SER A 4 -33.89 45.92 41.94
C SER A 4 -32.91 45.20 41.01
N LYS A 5 -31.64 45.59 41.09
CA LYS A 5 -30.49 44.84 40.59
C LYS A 5 -29.99 43.97 41.74
N ASP A 6 -30.02 42.66 41.56
CA ASP A 6 -29.39 41.72 42.49
C ASP A 6 -27.92 41.53 42.04
N ASN A 7 -27.01 41.99 42.89
CA ASN A 7 -25.59 41.64 42.89
C ASN A 7 -25.48 40.21 43.42
N VAL A 8 -24.82 39.33 42.66
CA VAL A 8 -24.38 38.02 43.16
C VAL A 8 -22.87 38.13 43.37
N ASP A 9 -22.45 38.05 44.62
CA ASP A 9 -21.05 38.01 45.03
C ASP A 9 -20.41 36.70 44.54
N GLU A 10 -19.32 36.85 43.80
CA GLU A 10 -18.49 35.77 43.27
C GLU A 10 -17.49 35.35 44.38
N PRO A 11 -17.48 34.08 44.83
CA PRO A 11 -16.56 33.66 45.88
C PRO A 11 -15.14 33.54 45.32
N SER A 12 -14.21 34.31 45.90
CA SER A 12 -12.78 34.16 45.67
C SER A 12 -12.32 32.76 46.11
N LEU A 13 -11.77 32.00 45.17
CA LEU A 13 -11.11 30.72 45.45
C LEU A 13 -9.86 30.94 46.31
N PRO A 14 -9.59 30.08 47.31
CA PRO A 14 -8.38 30.16 48.11
C PRO A 14 -7.15 29.79 47.26
N ASP A 15 -6.07 30.57 47.43
CA ASP A 15 -4.75 30.26 46.87
C ASP A 15 -4.28 28.89 47.40
N PHE A 16 -4.29 27.89 46.53
CA PHE A 16 -3.77 26.55 46.81
C PHE A 16 -2.24 26.58 46.62
N VAL A 17 -1.51 26.68 47.71
CA VAL A 17 -0.05 26.49 47.71
C VAL A 17 0.21 24.99 47.61
N PHE A 18 0.74 24.55 46.47
CA PHE A 18 1.18 23.17 46.27
C PHE A 18 2.49 22.97 47.04
N THR A 19 2.41 22.37 48.22
CA THR A 19 3.58 21.77 48.87
C THR A 19 3.77 20.38 48.28
N GLU A 20 4.96 20.11 47.73
CA GLU A 20 5.36 18.77 47.29
C GLU A 20 5.20 17.81 48.48
N PRO A 21 4.45 16.71 48.32
CA PRO A 21 4.35 15.70 49.38
C PRO A 21 5.74 15.11 49.61
N THR A 22 6.13 14.98 50.87
CA THR A 22 7.40 14.36 51.21
C THR A 22 7.39 12.88 50.83
N GLU A 23 8.56 12.31 50.56
CA GLU A 23 8.74 10.90 50.22
C GLU A 23 8.07 9.95 51.23
N GLU A 24 8.09 10.32 52.52
CA GLU A 24 7.39 9.62 53.59
C GLU A 24 5.85 9.67 53.46
N GLU A 25 5.26 10.77 52.96
CA GLU A 25 3.81 10.88 52.71
C GLU A 25 3.39 10.02 51.52
N LEU A 26 4.22 9.93 50.48
CA LEU A 26 3.99 9.08 49.30
C LEU A 26 4.11 7.58 49.61
N LEU A 27 5.03 7.20 50.50
CA LEU A 27 5.17 5.82 51.00
C LEU A 27 3.98 5.43 51.89
N ARG A 28 3.48 6.36 52.69
CA ARG A 28 2.30 6.15 53.54
C ARG A 28 1.01 6.01 52.73
N GLU A 29 0.88 6.78 51.65
CA GLU A 29 -0.27 6.69 50.72
C GLU A 29 -0.24 5.42 49.85
N LEU A 30 0.95 4.86 49.60
CA LEU A 30 1.12 3.54 48.98
C LEU A 30 0.70 2.38 49.90
N GLN A 31 1.00 2.50 51.19
CA GLN A 31 0.67 1.49 52.20
C GLN A 31 -0.84 1.42 52.50
N GLU A 32 -1.58 2.51 52.26
CA GLU A 32 -3.03 2.60 52.49
C GLU A 32 -3.91 2.01 51.37
N LEU A 33 -3.35 1.70 50.19
CA LEU A 33 -4.10 1.21 49.02
C LEU A 33 -4.45 -0.30 49.07
N GLY A 34 -4.58 -0.87 50.27
CA GLY A 34 -4.86 -2.29 50.56
C GLY A 34 -5.65 -3.03 49.48
N ILE A 35 -4.94 -3.89 48.75
CA ILE A 35 -5.51 -4.79 47.74
C ILE A 35 -5.85 -6.11 48.45
N ALA A 36 -7.14 -6.43 48.46
CA ALA A 36 -7.76 -7.46 49.27
C ALA A 36 -7.42 -8.91 48.86
N GLU A 37 -7.42 -9.77 49.88
CA GLU A 37 -7.31 -11.24 49.86
C GLU A 37 -8.33 -11.89 48.90
N PHE A 38 -7.87 -12.80 48.04
CA PHE A 38 -8.72 -13.74 47.29
C PHE A 38 -8.43 -15.17 47.77
N ASP A 39 -9.30 -15.71 48.61
CA ASP A 39 -9.23 -17.06 49.19
C ASP A 39 -9.57 -18.12 48.12
N SER A 40 -8.58 -18.93 47.74
CA SER A 40 -8.76 -20.09 46.86
C SER A 40 -8.40 -21.40 47.57
N SER A 41 -9.20 -21.78 48.56
CA SER A 41 -9.14 -23.11 49.19
C SER A 41 -10.20 -24.06 48.59
N ASN A 42 -9.87 -24.74 47.48
CA ASN A 42 -10.35 -26.11 47.17
C ASN A 42 -9.81 -26.67 45.83
N PRO A 43 -9.09 -27.81 45.83
CA PRO A 43 -8.90 -28.63 44.64
C PRO A 43 -9.67 -29.96 44.76
N THR A 44 -10.51 -30.29 43.78
CA THR A 44 -10.91 -31.69 43.55
C THR A 44 -10.97 -32.03 42.06
N HIS A 45 -10.26 -33.12 41.73
CA HIS A 45 -10.43 -34.03 40.60
C HIS A 45 -10.32 -33.49 39.16
N ALA A 46 -9.27 -33.93 38.43
CA ALA A 46 -9.39 -35.11 37.55
C ALA A 46 -8.09 -35.38 36.77
N GLU A 47 -7.36 -36.39 37.22
CA GLU A 47 -6.48 -37.24 36.42
C GLU A 47 -7.35 -38.13 35.50
N ALA A 48 -7.05 -38.21 34.19
CA ALA A 48 -6.86 -39.47 33.45
C ALA A 48 -6.87 -39.31 31.89
N MET A 49 -5.94 -40.05 31.28
CA MET A 49 -5.90 -40.58 29.88
C MET A 49 -5.39 -39.60 28.79
N ALA A 50 -4.50 -39.97 27.86
CA ALA A 50 -3.72 -41.18 27.59
C ALA A 50 -2.64 -40.89 26.52
N MET A 51 -1.64 -41.77 26.49
CA MET A 51 -0.55 -41.93 25.53
C MET A 51 -0.98 -41.98 24.04
N GLU A 52 -0.13 -41.52 23.12
CA GLU A 52 0.57 -42.40 22.15
C GLU A 52 1.67 -41.68 21.33
N GLU A 53 2.57 -42.51 20.78
CA GLU A 53 3.97 -42.27 20.38
C GLU A 53 4.20 -41.52 19.05
N GLY A 54 5.42 -40.98 18.88
CA GLY A 54 5.94 -40.55 17.57
C GLY A 54 7.37 -39.99 17.58
N VAL A 55 8.37 -40.88 17.48
CA VAL A 55 9.82 -40.61 17.49
C VAL A 55 10.29 -39.86 16.22
N HIS A 56 10.95 -38.70 16.39
CA HIS A 56 12.04 -38.26 15.49
C HIS A 56 13.13 -37.47 16.25
N HIS A 57 14.37 -37.98 16.17
CA HIS A 57 15.58 -37.39 16.72
C HIS A 57 15.95 -36.05 16.06
N ARG A 58 15.95 -34.96 16.85
CA ARG A 58 16.92 -33.86 16.75
C ARG A 58 17.37 -33.48 18.16
N ARG A 59 18.68 -33.31 18.34
CA ARG A 59 19.30 -32.87 19.60
C ARG A 59 18.84 -31.43 19.88
N ASN A 60 17.94 -31.28 20.83
CA ASN A 60 17.69 -30.03 21.54
C ASN A 60 18.22 -30.20 22.97
N ILE A 61 18.94 -29.20 23.45
CA ILE A 61 19.28 -29.02 24.86
C ILE A 61 17.95 -28.64 25.55
N PRO A 62 17.48 -29.34 26.59
CA PRO A 62 16.32 -28.91 27.34
C PRO A 62 16.79 -27.89 28.39
N VAL A 63 16.44 -26.62 28.20
CA VAL A 63 16.34 -25.67 29.31
C VAL A 63 14.89 -25.76 29.78
N ASP A 64 14.70 -26.42 30.91
CA ASP A 64 13.39 -26.62 31.55
C ASP A 64 13.10 -25.38 32.40
N LEU A 65 12.48 -24.36 31.79
CA LEU A 65 12.08 -23.09 32.42
C LEU A 65 10.57 -23.07 32.77
N ALA A 66 9.89 -24.22 32.77
CA ALA A 66 8.43 -24.29 32.85
C ALA A 66 7.84 -24.26 34.27
N ASP A 67 8.65 -24.28 35.33
CA ASP A 67 8.15 -24.41 36.72
C ASP A 67 8.34 -23.17 37.61
N TYR A 68 8.82 -22.03 37.09
CA TYR A 68 8.89 -20.78 37.86
C TYR A 68 7.63 -19.93 37.64
N ASN A 69 6.68 -20.04 38.58
CA ASN A 69 5.50 -19.18 38.63
C ASN A 69 5.85 -17.84 39.30
N VAL A 70 6.56 -16.97 38.56
CA VAL A 70 6.97 -15.62 39.00
C VAL A 70 5.77 -14.70 39.28
N ASP A 71 4.58 -15.05 38.79
CA ASP A 71 3.34 -14.32 39.07
C ASP A 71 2.84 -14.46 40.52
N ASN A 72 3.52 -15.25 41.37
CA ASN A 72 3.20 -15.48 42.78
C ASN A 72 4.26 -14.94 43.77
N MET A 73 5.20 -14.10 43.33
CA MET A 73 6.20 -13.51 44.23
C MET A 73 5.57 -12.40 45.08
N GLU A 74 5.25 -12.70 46.33
CA GLU A 74 4.80 -11.72 47.32
C GLU A 74 6.01 -10.93 47.82
N LEU A 75 6.13 -9.66 47.40
CA LEU A 75 7.04 -8.69 48.03
C LEU A 75 6.68 -8.58 49.50
N THR A 76 7.62 -8.92 50.38
CA THR A 76 7.39 -8.80 51.82
C THR A 76 7.63 -7.37 52.27
N PRO A 77 6.89 -6.87 53.28
CA PRO A 77 7.11 -5.52 53.83
C PRO A 77 8.49 -5.31 54.50
N GLU A 78 9.30 -6.37 54.60
CA GLU A 78 10.68 -6.32 55.10
C GLU A 78 11.68 -5.96 53.98
N ASP A 79 11.41 -6.35 52.72
CA ASP A 79 12.24 -6.01 51.55
C ASP A 79 12.09 -4.53 51.13
N GLU A 80 10.92 -3.94 51.37
CA GLU A 80 10.63 -2.52 51.05
C GLU A 80 11.26 -1.51 52.02
N ASN A 81 11.75 -1.97 53.18
CA ASN A 81 12.37 -1.13 54.22
C ASN A 81 13.88 -1.35 54.36
N ASP A 82 14.55 -1.98 53.38
CA ASP A 82 15.99 -2.22 53.46
C ASP A 82 16.78 -0.88 53.47
N PRO A 83 17.41 -0.50 54.59
CA PRO A 83 18.16 0.74 54.69
C PRO A 83 19.40 0.79 53.78
N ALA A 84 19.88 -0.36 53.27
CA ALA A 84 20.99 -0.40 52.32
C ALA A 84 20.56 0.08 50.92
N LEU A 85 19.37 -0.33 50.48
CA LEU A 85 18.80 0.01 49.17
C LEU A 85 18.42 1.52 49.11
N LEU A 86 17.95 2.06 50.23
CA LEU A 86 17.66 3.49 50.39
C LEU A 86 18.92 4.36 50.42
N ALA A 87 20.04 3.84 50.93
CA ALA A 87 21.31 4.56 50.96
C ALA A 87 21.97 4.66 49.57
N GLU A 88 21.81 3.65 48.71
CA GLU A 88 22.35 3.68 47.34
C GLU A 88 21.60 4.65 46.41
N LEU A 89 20.28 4.77 46.55
CA LEU A 89 19.47 5.70 45.75
C LEU A 89 19.82 7.18 46.03
N ALA A 90 20.13 7.53 47.29
CA ALA A 90 20.54 8.88 47.68
C ALA A 90 21.92 9.29 47.10
N VAL A 91 22.76 8.33 46.73
CA VAL A 91 24.09 8.59 46.13
C VAL A 91 23.99 8.88 44.63
N LEU A 92 23.02 8.28 43.94
CA LEU A 92 22.84 8.42 42.48
C LEU A 92 22.28 9.79 42.06
N GLU A 93 21.57 10.51 42.92
CA GLU A 93 21.09 11.87 42.63
C GLU A 93 22.22 12.94 42.60
N GLY A 94 23.44 12.59 43.06
CA GLY A 94 24.53 13.54 43.27
C GLY A 94 25.52 13.73 42.10
N SER A 95 25.55 12.85 41.09
CA SER A 95 26.65 12.81 40.11
C SER A 95 26.19 12.82 38.65
N GLY A 96 26.11 14.01 38.04
CA GLY A 96 25.85 14.14 36.60
C GLY A 96 26.48 15.40 35.99
N ARG A 97 27.79 15.37 35.67
CA ARG A 97 28.39 16.35 34.73
C ARG A 97 29.72 15.88 34.12
N LEU A 98 29.82 16.02 32.78
CA LEU A 98 30.98 15.86 31.86
C LEU A 98 31.19 14.42 31.34
N GLN A 99 31.58 14.10 30.10
CA GLN A 99 32.03 14.85 28.91
C GLN A 99 32.04 13.86 27.70
N GLU A 100 31.63 14.28 26.50
CA GLU A 100 31.83 13.51 25.25
C GLU A 100 33.09 13.98 24.50
N SER A 101 33.89 13.04 24.00
CA SER A 101 34.90 13.31 22.98
C SER A 101 35.06 12.15 21.98
N ALA A 102 35.12 12.56 20.72
CA ALA A 102 35.15 11.82 19.45
C ALA A 102 36.34 10.85 19.24
N HIS A 103 36.19 9.92 18.28
CA HIS A 103 37.26 9.59 17.33
C HIS A 103 36.74 8.98 16.01
N ASP A 104 37.38 9.44 14.93
CA ASP A 104 37.08 9.25 13.51
C ASP A 104 38.30 8.56 12.86
N LEU A 105 38.13 7.46 12.11
CA LEU A 105 39.21 6.80 11.36
C LEU A 105 38.74 6.25 10.00
N LYS A 106 39.25 6.87 8.93
CA LYS A 106 39.13 6.45 7.52
C LYS A 106 40.15 5.37 7.17
N GLN A 107 39.70 4.30 6.50
CA GLN A 107 40.57 3.42 5.71
C GLN A 107 40.32 3.60 4.21
N LYS A 108 41.43 3.52 3.47
CA LYS A 108 41.62 3.81 2.05
C LYS A 108 41.89 2.49 1.32
N SER A 109 41.06 2.14 0.33
CA SER A 109 41.31 1.02 -0.59
C SER A 109 41.29 1.48 -2.05
N GLU A 110 42.16 0.85 -2.85
CA GLU A 110 42.42 1.14 -4.27
C GLU A 110 41.35 0.54 -5.22
N PRO A 111 41.16 1.10 -6.42
CA PRO A 111 39.95 0.88 -7.20
C PRO A 111 40.06 -0.27 -8.21
N THR A 112 39.07 -1.16 -8.16
CA THR A 112 38.76 -2.14 -9.21
C THR A 112 37.99 -1.44 -10.34
N LEU A 113 38.44 -1.62 -11.59
CA LEU A 113 37.81 -1.05 -12.79
C LEU A 113 36.52 -1.82 -13.13
N GLU A 114 35.41 -1.40 -12.53
CA GLU A 114 34.07 -1.75 -12.98
C GLU A 114 33.61 -0.78 -14.09
N LEU A 115 33.20 -1.34 -15.22
CA LEU A 115 32.52 -0.61 -16.29
C LEU A 115 31.15 -0.15 -15.78
N LYS A 116 31.10 1.09 -15.27
CA LYS A 116 29.85 1.70 -14.81
C LYS A 116 28.85 1.84 -15.97
N PRO A 117 27.55 1.57 -15.73
CA PRO A 117 26.51 1.77 -16.72
C PRO A 117 26.52 3.24 -17.20
N GLU A 118 26.28 3.43 -18.50
CA GLU A 118 26.20 4.76 -19.10
C GLU A 118 25.10 5.57 -18.41
N LYS A 119 25.48 6.64 -17.70
CA LYS A 119 24.55 7.57 -17.06
C LYS A 119 23.58 8.14 -18.09
N SER A 120 22.32 8.32 -17.70
CA SER A 120 21.30 8.91 -18.58
C SER A 120 21.69 10.33 -18.99
N VAL A 121 21.20 10.80 -20.14
CA VAL A 121 21.48 12.15 -20.64
C VAL A 121 21.05 13.22 -19.62
N GLU A 122 19.98 12.98 -18.88
CA GLU A 122 19.46 13.86 -17.82
C GLU A 122 20.39 13.91 -16.60
N GLU A 123 20.94 12.77 -16.17
CA GLU A 123 21.92 12.72 -15.08
C GLU A 123 23.21 13.47 -15.45
N ARG A 124 23.70 13.28 -16.67
CA ARG A 124 24.88 14.00 -17.19
C ARG A 124 24.63 15.50 -17.27
N MET A 125 23.41 15.91 -17.61
CA MET A 125 23.00 17.32 -17.64
C MET A 125 23.02 17.91 -16.22
N ASN A 126 22.45 17.21 -15.23
CA ASN A 126 22.45 17.67 -13.84
C ASN A 126 23.86 17.75 -13.24
N GLU A 127 24.74 16.81 -13.60
CA GLU A 127 26.14 16.80 -13.17
C GLU A 127 26.94 17.96 -13.80
N ALA A 128 26.76 18.26 -15.09
CA ALA A 128 27.40 19.41 -15.74
C ALA A 128 26.96 20.73 -15.11
N LYS A 129 25.68 20.86 -14.75
CA LYS A 129 25.12 22.04 -14.08
C LYS A 129 25.68 22.23 -12.67
N SER A 130 25.75 21.16 -11.86
CA SER A 130 26.30 21.23 -10.50
C SER A 130 27.80 21.54 -10.52
N ARG A 131 28.55 20.96 -11.46
CA ARG A 131 29.97 21.24 -11.68
C ARG A 131 30.22 22.68 -12.09
N ALA A 132 29.42 23.25 -12.99
CA ALA A 132 29.51 24.66 -13.38
C ALA A 132 29.30 25.60 -12.19
N LEU A 133 28.32 25.30 -11.32
CA LEU A 133 28.06 26.08 -10.11
C LEU A 133 29.18 25.95 -9.07
N GLY A 134 29.74 24.75 -8.90
CA GLY A 134 30.88 24.51 -8.01
C GLY A 134 32.12 25.31 -8.42
N LEU A 135 32.49 25.24 -9.71
CA LEU A 135 33.65 25.96 -10.26
C LEU A 135 33.48 27.48 -10.20
N LYS A 136 32.25 27.97 -10.40
CA LYS A 136 31.94 29.39 -10.23
C LYS A 136 32.12 29.85 -8.78
N ARG A 137 31.75 29.02 -7.80
CA ARG A 137 31.92 29.31 -6.36
C ARG A 137 33.39 29.30 -5.93
N SER A 138 34.22 28.45 -6.54
CA SER A 138 35.66 28.38 -6.26
C SER A 138 36.48 29.43 -7.01
N GLY A 139 35.85 30.30 -7.81
CA GLY A 139 36.53 31.38 -8.55
C GLY A 139 37.14 30.94 -9.89
N ASP A 140 36.97 29.68 -10.30
CA ASP A 140 37.43 29.19 -11.60
C ASP A 140 36.38 29.45 -12.69
N MET A 141 36.45 30.66 -13.26
CA MET A 141 35.49 31.14 -14.25
C MET A 141 35.62 30.47 -15.61
N GLU A 142 36.81 30.02 -16.01
CA GLU A 142 37.01 29.31 -17.29
C GLU A 142 36.47 27.87 -17.21
N GLY A 143 36.74 27.18 -16.10
CA GLY A 143 36.17 25.86 -15.83
C GLY A 143 34.64 25.90 -15.77
N ALA A 144 34.07 26.90 -15.11
CA ALA A 144 32.61 27.09 -15.03
C ALA A 144 31.97 27.29 -16.41
N LYS A 145 32.62 28.06 -17.29
CA LYS A 145 32.13 28.30 -18.65
C LYS A 145 32.14 27.03 -19.50
N THR A 146 33.17 26.20 -19.36
CA THR A 146 33.29 24.93 -20.09
C THR A 146 32.21 23.94 -19.66
N ALA A 147 31.97 23.80 -18.36
CA ALA A 147 30.91 22.94 -17.83
C ALA A 147 29.50 23.41 -18.23
N LEU A 148 29.29 24.74 -18.34
CA LEU A 148 28.03 25.30 -18.82
C LEU A 148 27.77 24.98 -20.30
N GLN A 149 28.81 25.05 -21.15
CA GLN A 149 28.71 24.67 -22.56
C GLN A 149 28.38 23.18 -22.74
N GLU A 150 28.91 22.31 -21.87
CA GLU A 150 28.56 20.89 -21.84
C GLU A 150 27.08 20.69 -21.48
N TYR A 151 26.57 21.40 -20.47
CA TYR A 151 25.15 21.40 -20.11
C TYR A 151 24.26 21.83 -21.29
N GLU A 152 24.59 22.92 -21.99
CA GLU A 152 23.81 23.38 -23.14
C GLU A 152 23.84 22.39 -24.31
N ARG A 153 24.98 21.73 -24.55
CA ARG A 153 25.09 20.67 -25.56
C ARG A 153 24.20 19.47 -25.22
N LEU A 154 24.19 19.02 -23.98
CA LEU A 154 23.34 17.91 -23.54
C LEU A 154 21.85 18.27 -23.60
N LYS A 155 21.50 19.50 -23.23
CA LYS A 155 20.14 20.03 -23.39
C LYS A 155 19.69 20.07 -24.85
N ALA A 156 20.59 20.42 -25.77
CA ALA A 156 20.31 20.41 -27.20
C ALA A 156 20.14 18.99 -27.78
N LEU A 157 20.82 17.99 -27.22
CA LEU A 157 20.64 16.59 -27.59
C LEU A 157 19.27 16.06 -27.13
N LEU A 158 18.87 16.37 -25.90
CA LEU A 158 17.55 16.01 -25.38
C LEU A 158 16.41 16.64 -26.20
N ALA A 159 16.62 17.86 -26.70
CA ALA A 159 15.67 18.55 -27.58
C ALA A 159 15.63 17.99 -29.01
N LYS A 160 16.61 17.18 -29.41
CA LYS A 160 16.76 16.64 -30.77
C LYS A 160 16.25 15.22 -30.94
N ASP A 161 15.77 14.57 -29.88
CA ASP A 161 15.18 13.25 -30.03
C ASP A 161 13.94 13.35 -30.94
N PRO A 162 13.96 12.66 -32.10
CA PRO A 162 12.89 12.74 -33.06
C PRO A 162 11.67 12.01 -32.48
N GLN A 163 10.68 12.79 -32.05
CA GLN A 163 9.31 12.32 -31.93
C GLN A 163 8.91 11.63 -33.25
N PRO A 164 8.48 10.35 -33.23
CA PRO A 164 7.94 9.72 -34.43
C PRO A 164 6.76 10.55 -34.93
N SER A 165 6.83 10.92 -36.19
CA SER A 165 5.93 11.83 -36.88
C SER A 165 4.49 11.29 -36.89
N GLU A 166 3.64 11.88 -36.04
CA GLU A 166 2.19 11.83 -36.15
C GLU A 166 1.61 13.15 -36.66
N ILE A 167 0.57 12.97 -37.44
CA ILE A 167 -0.24 13.92 -38.18
C ILE A 167 -0.69 15.10 -37.32
N SER A 168 -0.64 16.30 -37.90
CA SER A 168 -1.10 17.56 -37.33
C SER A 168 -2.45 17.43 -36.62
N GLN A 169 -2.42 17.52 -35.29
CA GLN A 169 -3.53 18.02 -34.50
C GLN A 169 -3.13 19.38 -33.91
N PRO A 170 -4.07 20.35 -33.86
CA PRO A 170 -3.81 21.66 -33.30
C PRO A 170 -3.58 21.54 -31.78
N THR A 171 -2.53 22.18 -31.32
CA THR A 171 -2.15 22.32 -29.91
C THR A 171 -3.31 22.88 -29.09
N PRO A 172 -3.69 22.28 -27.93
CA PRO A 172 -4.68 22.87 -27.05
C PRO A 172 -4.06 24.06 -26.33
N THR A 173 -4.45 25.26 -26.75
CA THR A 173 -4.23 26.51 -26.01
C THR A 173 -4.83 26.37 -24.61
N HIS A 174 -4.08 26.78 -23.58
CA HIS A 174 -4.47 26.65 -22.17
C HIS A 174 -5.87 27.25 -21.89
N PRO A 175 -6.89 26.46 -21.50
CA PRO A 175 -8.28 26.91 -21.34
C PRO A 175 -8.53 27.74 -20.05
N ALA A 176 -7.49 28.00 -19.25
CA ALA A 176 -7.63 28.73 -17.99
C ALA A 176 -7.71 30.26 -18.19
N MET A 177 -7.05 30.79 -19.23
CA MET A 177 -7.01 32.24 -19.47
C MET A 177 -8.29 32.77 -20.13
N GLU A 178 -8.91 31.99 -21.01
CA GLU A 178 -10.16 32.38 -21.70
C GLU A 178 -11.40 32.37 -20.78
N LYS A 179 -11.43 31.49 -19.76
CA LYS A 179 -12.57 31.44 -18.82
C LYS A 179 -12.62 32.66 -17.90
N SER A 180 -11.46 33.24 -17.59
CA SER A 180 -11.39 34.47 -16.79
C SER A 180 -11.97 35.65 -17.56
N SER A 181 -11.58 35.81 -18.84
CA SER A 181 -12.08 36.91 -19.67
C SER A 181 -13.57 36.76 -20.00
N GLU A 182 -14.06 35.53 -20.18
CA GLU A 182 -15.48 35.25 -20.41
C GLU A 182 -16.35 35.59 -19.18
N ILE A 183 -15.88 35.25 -17.96
CA ILE A 183 -16.59 35.60 -16.72
C ILE A 183 -16.67 37.13 -16.54
N ASP A 184 -15.59 37.85 -16.84
CA ASP A 184 -15.57 39.30 -16.68
C ASP A 184 -16.45 40.00 -17.72
N LEU A 185 -16.48 39.50 -18.96
CA LEU A 185 -17.43 39.96 -19.99
C LEU A 185 -18.89 39.74 -19.57
N LEU A 186 -19.21 38.57 -19.03
CA LEU A 186 -20.58 38.27 -18.57
C LEU A 186 -21.00 39.16 -17.38
N LYS A 187 -20.07 39.48 -16.47
CA LYS A 187 -20.34 40.44 -15.37
C LYS A 187 -20.66 41.83 -15.90
N GLU A 188 -19.94 42.27 -16.92
CA GLU A 188 -20.15 43.57 -17.56
C GLU A 188 -21.53 43.62 -18.24
N LEU A 189 -21.88 42.59 -19.02
CA LEU A 189 -23.20 42.47 -19.64
C LEU A 189 -24.34 42.41 -18.61
N ALA A 190 -24.14 41.73 -17.48
CA ALA A 190 -25.13 41.68 -16.40
C ALA A 190 -25.34 43.06 -15.75
N LEU A 191 -24.26 43.84 -15.61
CA LEU A 191 -24.30 45.23 -15.11
C LEU A 191 -25.02 46.16 -16.09
N GLU A 192 -24.79 46.02 -17.38
CA GLU A 192 -25.48 46.79 -18.42
C GLU A 192 -26.98 46.49 -18.48
N ALA A 193 -27.37 45.21 -18.48
CA ALA A 193 -28.78 44.81 -18.43
C ALA A 193 -29.50 45.38 -17.19
N LYS A 194 -28.81 45.36 -16.03
CA LYS A 194 -29.34 45.96 -14.80
C LYS A 194 -29.50 47.48 -14.91
N ARG A 195 -28.57 48.20 -15.55
CA ARG A 195 -28.69 49.66 -15.79
C ARG A 195 -29.83 50.00 -16.76
N ALA A 196 -30.09 49.14 -17.73
CA ALA A 196 -31.20 49.27 -18.67
C ALA A 196 -32.57 48.96 -18.06
N GLY A 197 -32.63 48.43 -16.83
CA GLY A 197 -33.87 48.03 -16.17
C GLY A 197 -34.36 46.63 -16.54
N ASP A 198 -33.62 45.88 -17.36
CA ASP A 198 -33.93 44.49 -17.70
C ASP A 198 -33.38 43.54 -16.62
N LEU A 199 -34.18 43.36 -15.58
CA LEU A 199 -33.83 42.53 -14.42
C LEU A 199 -33.78 41.03 -14.75
N ASP A 200 -34.53 40.57 -15.75
CA ASP A 200 -34.60 39.15 -16.09
C ASP A 200 -33.35 38.72 -16.88
N GLN A 201 -32.88 39.56 -17.81
CA GLN A 201 -31.61 39.34 -18.49
C GLN A 201 -30.42 39.38 -17.51
N ALA A 202 -30.41 40.34 -16.57
CA ALA A 202 -29.37 40.42 -15.54
C ALA A 202 -29.33 39.17 -14.63
N ARG A 203 -30.51 38.64 -14.25
CA ARG A 203 -30.61 37.38 -13.48
C ARG A 203 -30.11 36.17 -14.26
N SER A 204 -30.45 36.07 -15.55
CA SER A 204 -29.99 35.00 -16.43
C SER A 204 -28.47 35.00 -16.56
N LEU A 205 -27.87 36.17 -16.82
CA LEU A 205 -26.41 36.33 -16.92
C LEU A 205 -25.72 36.04 -15.58
N MET A 206 -26.28 36.46 -14.45
CA MET A 206 -25.76 36.08 -13.12
C MET A 206 -25.83 34.56 -12.86
N SER A 207 -26.86 33.88 -13.35
CA SER A 207 -26.93 32.41 -13.27
C SER A 207 -25.84 31.74 -14.11
N GLN A 208 -25.52 32.28 -15.29
CA GLN A 208 -24.43 31.79 -16.14
C GLN A 208 -23.05 32.06 -15.51
N ILE A 209 -22.85 33.24 -14.92
CA ILE A 209 -21.65 33.57 -14.15
C ILE A 209 -21.48 32.59 -12.98
N LEU A 210 -22.55 32.29 -12.22
CA LEU A 210 -22.49 31.34 -11.12
C LEU A 210 -22.21 29.89 -11.58
N ALA A 211 -22.64 29.52 -12.79
CA ALA A 211 -22.33 28.24 -13.40
C ALA A 211 -20.86 28.15 -13.85
N LEU A 212 -20.33 29.22 -14.46
CA LEU A 212 -18.93 29.31 -14.93
C LEU A 212 -17.93 29.50 -13.79
N GLN A 213 -18.30 30.29 -12.78
CA GLN A 213 -17.54 30.42 -11.53
C GLN A 213 -17.61 29.16 -10.68
N GLY A 214 -18.52 28.23 -11.01
CA GLY A 214 -18.69 26.91 -10.43
C GLY A 214 -18.50 26.93 -8.93
N ASN A 215 -19.55 27.28 -8.16
CA ASN A 215 -19.46 27.46 -6.71
C ASN A 215 -18.49 26.42 -6.09
N PRO A 216 -17.29 26.83 -5.66
CA PRO A 216 -16.18 25.91 -5.43
C PRO A 216 -16.53 24.89 -4.35
N THR A 217 -17.39 25.29 -3.41
CA THR A 217 -17.94 24.41 -2.36
C THR A 217 -18.87 23.32 -2.91
N LYS A 218 -19.75 23.64 -3.88
CA LYS A 218 -20.59 22.64 -4.57
C LYS A 218 -19.73 21.70 -5.41
N SER A 219 -18.67 22.21 -6.04
CA SER A 219 -17.72 21.38 -6.78
C SER A 219 -16.94 20.44 -5.87
N VAL A 220 -16.45 20.88 -4.71
CA VAL A 220 -15.68 20.02 -3.80
C VAL A 220 -16.58 18.95 -3.18
N LYS A 221 -17.78 19.31 -2.70
CA LYS A 221 -18.74 18.33 -2.17
C LYS A 221 -19.10 17.26 -3.21
N ALA A 222 -19.32 17.66 -4.47
CA ALA A 222 -19.60 16.72 -5.55
C ALA A 222 -18.39 15.80 -5.85
N LYS A 223 -17.16 16.33 -5.82
CA LYS A 223 -15.93 15.54 -5.99
C LYS A 223 -15.72 14.53 -4.87
N LEU A 224 -15.88 14.94 -3.61
CA LEU A 224 -15.77 14.05 -2.45
C LEU A 224 -16.82 12.92 -2.49
N LEU A 225 -18.06 13.24 -2.90
CA LEU A 225 -19.10 12.23 -3.12
C LEU A 225 -18.77 11.26 -4.26
N ALA A 226 -18.18 11.76 -5.36
CA ALA A 226 -17.72 10.90 -6.45
C ALA A 226 -16.58 9.97 -5.99
N GLN A 227 -15.62 10.49 -5.22
CA GLN A 227 -14.50 9.74 -4.65
C GLN A 227 -14.96 8.68 -3.65
N ALA A 228 -15.95 8.98 -2.81
CA ALA A 228 -16.56 7.98 -1.94
C ALA A 228 -17.17 6.81 -2.74
N LYS A 229 -17.84 7.09 -3.86
CA LYS A 229 -18.36 6.04 -4.76
C LYS A 229 -17.24 5.25 -5.44
N GLU A 230 -16.15 5.91 -5.84
CA GLU A 230 -14.96 5.23 -6.38
C GLU A 230 -14.33 4.31 -5.34
N CYS A 231 -14.20 4.74 -4.07
CA CYS A 231 -13.75 3.89 -2.96
C CYS A 231 -14.67 2.67 -2.77
N GLN A 232 -15.99 2.87 -2.79
CA GLN A 232 -16.95 1.79 -2.62
C GLN A 232 -16.79 0.72 -3.73
N GLU A 233 -16.63 1.16 -4.97
CA GLU A 233 -16.42 0.26 -6.10
C GLU A 233 -15.06 -0.44 -6.02
N ALA A 234 -14.00 0.29 -5.65
CA ALA A 234 -12.68 -0.28 -5.43
C ALA A 234 -12.69 -1.34 -4.31
N ALA A 235 -13.39 -1.08 -3.20
CA ALA A 235 -13.57 -2.05 -2.11
C ALA A 235 -14.30 -3.31 -2.59
N ARG A 236 -15.37 -3.15 -3.38
CA ARG A 236 -16.11 -4.28 -4.00
C ARG A 236 -15.20 -5.11 -4.91
N ILE A 237 -14.38 -4.46 -5.73
CA ILE A 237 -13.43 -5.13 -6.63
C ILE A 237 -12.39 -5.91 -5.82
N MET A 238 -11.78 -5.30 -4.79
CA MET A 238 -10.79 -5.97 -3.94
C MET A 238 -11.39 -7.13 -3.15
N MET A 239 -12.63 -6.99 -2.66
CA MET A 239 -13.35 -8.06 -1.96
C MET A 239 -13.63 -9.26 -2.88
N ASN A 240 -14.06 -9.02 -4.12
CA ASN A 240 -14.27 -10.06 -5.13
C ASN A 240 -12.95 -10.77 -5.52
N ARG A 241 -11.81 -10.09 -5.35
CA ARG A 241 -10.47 -10.66 -5.56
C ARG A 241 -9.94 -11.43 -4.35
N GLY A 242 -10.59 -11.36 -3.20
CA GLY A 242 -10.16 -11.99 -1.95
C GLY A 242 -9.17 -11.15 -1.11
N ASP A 243 -8.84 -9.93 -1.55
CA ASP A 243 -7.96 -9.02 -0.82
C ASP A 243 -8.78 -8.21 0.21
N ARG A 244 -8.97 -8.81 1.39
CA ARG A 244 -9.80 -8.25 2.46
C ARG A 244 -9.16 -7.00 3.11
N THR A 245 -7.84 -6.95 3.18
CA THR A 245 -7.12 -5.82 3.77
C THR A 245 -7.25 -4.57 2.89
N ALA A 246 -6.99 -4.69 1.59
CA ALA A 246 -7.19 -3.58 0.65
C ALA A 246 -8.67 -3.16 0.57
N ALA A 247 -9.61 -4.10 0.62
CA ALA A 247 -11.04 -3.79 0.66
C ALA A 247 -11.43 -2.99 1.92
N SER A 248 -10.87 -3.36 3.08
CA SER A 248 -11.06 -2.64 4.34
C SER A 248 -10.50 -1.22 4.25
N ASP A 249 -9.31 -1.05 3.68
CA ASP A 249 -8.69 0.27 3.49
C ASP A 249 -9.53 1.20 2.60
N PHE A 250 -10.06 0.69 1.48
CA PHE A 250 -10.97 1.48 0.63
C PHE A 250 -12.29 1.79 1.35
N THR A 251 -12.82 0.88 2.17
CA THR A 251 -14.01 1.15 3.00
C THR A 251 -13.74 2.22 4.05
N ARG A 252 -12.52 2.26 4.64
CA ARG A 252 -12.09 3.32 5.56
C ARG A 252 -12.02 4.67 4.84
N LYS A 253 -11.42 4.70 3.64
CA LYS A 253 -11.36 5.90 2.79
C LYS A 253 -12.75 6.41 2.38
N GLU A 254 -13.67 5.50 2.01
CA GLU A 254 -15.07 5.84 1.72
C GLU A 254 -15.74 6.57 2.91
N LYS A 255 -15.63 5.99 4.10
CA LYS A 255 -16.21 6.56 5.32
C LYS A 255 -15.64 7.94 5.63
N ALA A 256 -14.34 8.14 5.44
CA ALA A 256 -13.71 9.44 5.64
C ALA A 256 -14.22 10.51 4.67
N PHE A 257 -14.29 10.21 3.37
CA PHE A 257 -14.89 11.14 2.39
C PHE A 257 -16.35 11.45 2.71
N ALA A 258 -17.14 10.45 3.12
CA ALA A 258 -18.53 10.66 3.53
C ALA A 258 -18.64 11.55 4.77
N LEU A 259 -17.67 11.46 5.70
CA LEU A 259 -17.64 12.28 6.91
C LEU A 259 -17.23 13.73 6.60
N ASP A 260 -16.27 13.94 5.71
CA ASP A 260 -15.89 15.28 5.24
C ASP A 260 -17.05 15.98 4.50
N VAL A 261 -17.84 15.23 3.73
CA VAL A 261 -19.07 15.73 3.09
C VAL A 261 -20.11 16.18 4.13
N LYS A 262 -20.19 15.49 5.29
CA LYS A 262 -21.13 15.80 6.38
C LYS A 262 -20.67 16.99 7.22
N LYS A 263 -19.38 17.08 7.56
CA LYS A 263 -18.79 18.21 8.32
C LYS A 263 -18.89 19.53 7.57
N GLY A 264 -19.10 19.48 6.25
CA GLY A 264 -19.15 20.65 5.40
C GLY A 264 -17.72 21.03 4.98
N VAL A 265 -17.58 21.47 3.74
CA VAL A 265 -16.27 21.77 3.15
C VAL A 265 -15.74 23.07 3.75
N GLN A 266 -15.03 22.97 4.87
CA GLN A 266 -14.22 24.05 5.46
C GLN A 266 -12.84 23.46 5.74
N GLY A 267 -11.79 24.04 5.17
CA GLY A 267 -10.41 23.56 5.28
C GLY A 267 -9.62 23.73 4.00
N GLU A 268 -8.29 23.62 4.12
CA GLU A 268 -7.39 23.60 2.97
C GLU A 268 -7.58 22.29 2.18
N LYS A 269 -7.50 22.40 0.86
CA LYS A 269 -7.67 21.26 -0.06
C LYS A 269 -6.32 20.89 -0.64
N GLU A 270 -6.02 19.60 -0.63
CA GLU A 270 -4.85 19.03 -1.28
C GLU A 270 -5.30 18.08 -2.39
N THR A 271 -4.46 17.89 -3.41
CA THR A 271 -4.71 16.90 -4.47
C THR A 271 -3.69 15.77 -4.34
N VAL A 272 -4.18 14.55 -4.12
CA VAL A 272 -3.36 13.35 -3.92
C VAL A 272 -3.57 12.40 -5.10
N GLN A 273 -2.49 11.82 -5.61
CA GLN A 273 -2.58 10.76 -6.62
C GLN A 273 -2.86 9.43 -5.94
N VAL A 274 -3.92 8.75 -6.36
CA VAL A 274 -4.33 7.46 -5.82
C VAL A 274 -4.49 6.48 -6.96
N GLU A 275 -3.92 5.29 -6.79
CA GLU A 275 -4.12 4.18 -7.72
C GLU A 275 -5.40 3.41 -7.35
N LEU A 276 -6.31 3.30 -8.32
CA LEU A 276 -7.59 2.61 -8.16
C LEU A 276 -7.61 1.30 -8.95
N PRO A 277 -8.05 0.19 -8.34
CA PRO A 277 -8.26 -1.04 -9.09
C PRO A 277 -9.38 -0.82 -10.10
N VAL A 278 -9.12 -1.15 -11.37
CA VAL A 278 -10.16 -1.19 -12.39
C VAL A 278 -10.75 -2.60 -12.45
N ASP A 279 -12.08 -2.69 -12.47
CA ASP A 279 -12.75 -3.96 -12.77
C ASP A 279 -12.59 -4.25 -14.26
N THR A 280 -11.62 -5.09 -14.62
CA THR A 280 -11.45 -5.56 -15.98
C THR A 280 -12.37 -6.73 -16.30
N THR A 281 -13.21 -7.17 -15.35
CA THR A 281 -14.04 -8.37 -15.51
C THR A 281 -15.11 -8.16 -16.58
N ASN A 282 -15.05 -8.95 -17.65
CA ASN A 282 -16.09 -8.99 -18.67
C ASN A 282 -17.21 -9.97 -18.25
N TYR A 283 -18.23 -9.46 -17.56
CA TYR A 283 -19.36 -10.26 -17.09
C TYR A 283 -20.22 -10.86 -18.22
N ASN A 284 -20.02 -10.46 -19.48
CA ASN A 284 -20.73 -11.03 -20.64
C ASN A 284 -20.15 -12.38 -21.10
N VAL A 285 -19.06 -12.83 -20.47
CA VAL A 285 -18.41 -14.12 -20.74
C VAL A 285 -18.44 -14.96 -19.46
N ALA A 286 -18.77 -16.24 -19.55
CA ALA A 286 -18.73 -17.12 -18.39
C ALA A 286 -17.27 -17.33 -17.91
N PRO A 287 -17.04 -17.66 -16.62
CA PRO A 287 -15.69 -17.79 -16.07
C PRO A 287 -14.77 -18.71 -16.87
N ASP A 288 -15.28 -19.83 -17.38
CA ASP A 288 -14.47 -20.85 -18.05
C ASP A 288 -14.69 -20.86 -19.57
N GLU A 289 -15.05 -19.70 -20.13
CA GLU A 289 -15.33 -19.54 -21.57
C GLU A 289 -14.39 -18.51 -22.23
N LEU A 290 -13.94 -18.83 -23.44
CA LEU A 290 -13.36 -17.88 -24.39
C LEU A 290 -14.42 -17.61 -25.45
N SER A 291 -14.75 -16.34 -25.60
CA SER A 291 -15.62 -15.88 -26.66
C SER A 291 -14.79 -15.33 -27.82
N VAL A 292 -15.09 -15.77 -29.02
CA VAL A 292 -14.55 -15.25 -30.28
C VAL A 292 -15.68 -14.53 -30.99
N HIS A 293 -15.53 -13.23 -31.12
CA HIS A 293 -16.49 -12.35 -31.72
C HIS A 293 -15.99 -11.91 -33.09
N LEU A 294 -16.73 -12.25 -34.14
CA LEU A 294 -16.44 -11.83 -35.51
C LEU A 294 -17.27 -10.58 -35.77
N SER A 295 -16.63 -9.40 -35.83
CA SER A 295 -17.29 -8.09 -35.86
C SER A 295 -17.52 -7.55 -37.28
N ALA A 296 -16.60 -7.82 -38.21
CA ALA A 296 -16.67 -7.28 -39.55
C ALA A 296 -15.86 -8.11 -40.55
N LEU A 297 -16.32 -8.14 -41.81
CA LEU A 297 -15.59 -8.68 -42.95
C LEU A 297 -15.54 -7.62 -44.04
N THR A 298 -14.34 -7.15 -44.37
CA THR A 298 -14.12 -6.08 -45.35
C THR A 298 -13.50 -6.66 -46.62
N LEU A 299 -14.11 -6.39 -47.77
CA LEU A 299 -13.58 -6.78 -49.08
C LEU A 299 -12.83 -5.61 -49.71
N SER A 300 -11.56 -5.81 -50.06
CA SER A 300 -10.80 -4.84 -50.84
C SER A 300 -11.23 -4.83 -52.31
N LYS A 301 -10.97 -3.73 -53.02
CA LYS A 301 -11.18 -3.63 -54.48
C LYS A 301 -10.38 -4.65 -55.30
N ARG A 302 -9.31 -5.20 -54.73
CA ARG A 302 -8.44 -6.21 -55.38
C ARG A 302 -8.83 -7.64 -54.98
N SER A 303 -9.95 -7.82 -54.28
CA SER A 303 -10.37 -9.12 -53.80
C SER A 303 -10.57 -10.10 -54.94
N LYS A 304 -10.01 -11.31 -54.80
CA LYS A 304 -10.28 -12.41 -55.73
C LYS A 304 -11.61 -13.10 -55.46
N MET A 305 -12.31 -12.74 -54.37
CA MET A 305 -13.67 -13.20 -54.13
C MET A 305 -14.61 -12.50 -55.11
N THR A 306 -15.35 -13.29 -55.87
CA THR A 306 -16.51 -12.80 -56.64
C THR A 306 -17.73 -12.78 -55.72
N PRO A 307 -18.21 -11.60 -55.29
CA PRO A 307 -19.48 -11.51 -54.60
C PRO A 307 -20.58 -11.90 -55.60
N SER A 308 -21.04 -13.14 -55.51
CA SER A 308 -22.16 -13.65 -56.31
C SER A 308 -23.23 -14.20 -55.39
N ALA A 309 -24.50 -13.86 -55.67
CA ALA A 309 -25.67 -14.32 -54.90
C ALA A 309 -25.81 -15.85 -54.84
N LYS A 310 -25.05 -16.58 -55.66
CA LYS A 310 -25.07 -18.05 -55.76
C LYS A 310 -23.95 -18.73 -54.98
N VAL A 311 -23.05 -17.99 -54.34
CA VAL A 311 -21.88 -18.56 -53.65
C VAL A 311 -22.02 -18.33 -52.15
N GLU A 312 -22.13 -19.43 -51.41
CA GLU A 312 -22.18 -19.40 -49.94
C GLU A 312 -20.77 -19.47 -49.36
N TYR A 313 -20.52 -18.69 -48.32
CA TYR A 313 -19.25 -18.64 -47.60
C TYR A 313 -19.50 -18.76 -46.10
N PHE A 314 -18.66 -19.51 -45.39
CA PHE A 314 -18.67 -19.60 -43.93
C PHE A 314 -17.27 -19.45 -43.35
N ILE A 315 -17.15 -19.00 -42.09
CA ILE A 315 -15.89 -19.01 -41.35
C ILE A 315 -15.89 -20.12 -40.32
N GLN A 316 -14.76 -20.78 -40.20
CA GLN A 316 -14.46 -21.73 -39.16
C GLN A 316 -13.37 -21.16 -38.26
N THR A 317 -13.54 -21.25 -36.95
CA THR A 317 -12.52 -20.86 -35.98
C THR A 317 -11.91 -22.14 -35.38
N LEU A 318 -10.61 -22.30 -35.53
CA LEU A 318 -9.86 -23.45 -35.07
C LEU A 318 -8.97 -23.03 -33.91
N LEU A 319 -9.24 -23.61 -32.74
CA LEU A 319 -8.42 -23.49 -31.55
C LEU A 319 -7.84 -24.87 -31.24
N GLU A 320 -6.54 -25.04 -31.45
CA GLU A 320 -5.83 -26.29 -31.18
C GLU A 320 -5.53 -26.42 -29.68
N TRP A 321 -6.58 -26.57 -28.86
CA TRP A 321 -6.43 -26.68 -27.41
C TRP A 321 -5.72 -27.98 -27.01
N PRO A 322 -4.71 -27.95 -26.13
CA PRO A 322 -4.08 -29.14 -25.60
C PRO A 322 -5.03 -29.78 -24.58
N VAL A 323 -5.91 -30.66 -25.06
CA VAL A 323 -6.73 -31.51 -24.18
C VAL A 323 -5.91 -32.74 -23.82
N ASP A 324 -5.93 -33.15 -22.54
CA ASP A 324 -5.31 -34.39 -22.07
C ASP A 324 -6.01 -35.66 -22.60
N ASP A 325 -7.24 -35.52 -23.11
CA ASP A 325 -7.94 -36.57 -23.83
C ASP A 325 -7.63 -36.47 -25.33
N ALA A 326 -6.93 -37.49 -25.83
CA ALA A 326 -6.46 -37.64 -27.21
C ALA A 326 -7.56 -37.67 -28.30
N THR A 327 -8.82 -37.32 -28.00
CA THR A 327 -9.97 -37.50 -28.89
C THR A 327 -10.73 -36.23 -29.27
N ASN A 328 -10.40 -35.03 -28.77
CA ASN A 328 -11.21 -33.84 -29.08
C ASN A 328 -10.39 -32.59 -29.45
N HIS A 329 -9.97 -32.50 -30.72
CA HIS A 329 -9.81 -31.19 -31.34
C HIS A 329 -11.16 -30.47 -31.29
N ARG A 330 -11.31 -29.44 -30.46
CA ARG A 330 -12.54 -28.63 -30.43
C ARG A 330 -12.60 -27.73 -31.65
N GLN A 331 -13.06 -28.29 -32.76
CA GLN A 331 -13.43 -27.52 -33.94
C GLN A 331 -14.82 -26.92 -33.72
N ASN A 332 -14.88 -25.64 -33.37
CA ASN A 332 -16.12 -24.89 -33.39
C ASN A 332 -16.30 -24.29 -34.80
N THR A 333 -17.23 -24.83 -35.56
CA THR A 333 -17.57 -24.31 -36.89
C THR A 333 -18.77 -23.39 -36.77
N ALA A 334 -18.58 -22.10 -37.02
CA ALA A 334 -19.70 -21.16 -37.13
C ALA A 334 -20.10 -21.02 -38.60
N LYS A 335 -21.04 -21.86 -39.05
CA LYS A 335 -21.60 -21.69 -40.40
C LYS A 335 -22.41 -20.40 -40.46
N PHE A 336 -22.11 -19.55 -41.44
CA PHE A 336 -23.01 -18.48 -41.86
C PHE A 336 -23.03 -18.47 -43.38
N ALA A 337 -23.99 -17.74 -43.94
CA ALA A 337 -24.01 -17.40 -45.34
C ALA A 337 -23.66 -15.92 -45.45
N ILE A 338 -22.58 -15.58 -46.14
CA ILE A 338 -22.32 -14.19 -46.53
C ILE A 338 -23.34 -13.84 -47.62
N ALA A 339 -24.44 -13.20 -47.22
CA ALA A 339 -25.32 -12.55 -48.19
C ALA A 339 -24.57 -11.38 -48.82
N THR A 340 -24.61 -11.32 -50.14
CA THR A 340 -23.54 -10.87 -51.03
C THR A 340 -23.18 -9.38 -50.98
N ASN A 341 -23.77 -8.53 -50.13
CA ASN A 341 -23.61 -7.08 -50.29
C ASN A 341 -23.75 -6.20 -49.03
N SER A 342 -23.52 -6.71 -47.82
CA SER A 342 -23.41 -5.80 -46.66
C SER A 342 -22.20 -6.13 -45.79
N ALA A 343 -21.36 -5.11 -45.59
CA ALA A 343 -20.31 -5.06 -44.58
C ALA A 343 -20.87 -5.16 -43.14
N GLU A 344 -22.20 -5.14 -42.95
CA GLU A 344 -22.86 -5.07 -41.64
C GLU A 344 -23.14 -6.44 -40.97
N LEU A 345 -22.78 -7.58 -41.57
CA LEU A 345 -23.47 -8.83 -41.21
C LEU A 345 -22.76 -9.82 -40.27
N MET A 346 -21.70 -9.44 -39.55
CA MET A 346 -21.15 -10.35 -38.55
C MET A 346 -21.10 -9.70 -37.18
N ASP A 347 -22.12 -9.99 -36.38
CA ASP A 347 -22.12 -9.87 -34.91
C ASP A 347 -22.25 -11.30 -34.37
N ARG A 348 -21.27 -12.16 -34.73
CA ARG A 348 -21.33 -13.59 -34.41
C ARG A 348 -20.36 -13.90 -33.28
N LYS A 349 -20.91 -14.43 -32.19
CA LYS A 349 -20.19 -14.89 -31.02
C LYS A 349 -20.04 -16.41 -31.05
N ILE A 350 -18.81 -16.90 -30.95
CA ILE A 350 -18.45 -18.32 -30.88
C ILE A 350 -17.81 -18.56 -29.52
N THR A 351 -18.28 -19.55 -28.77
CA THR A 351 -17.80 -19.80 -27.40
C THR A 351 -17.06 -21.13 -27.28
N TYR A 352 -15.85 -21.09 -26.72
CA TYR A 352 -15.06 -22.25 -26.32
C TYR A 352 -15.17 -22.43 -24.81
N LYS A 353 -15.74 -23.54 -24.36
CA LYS A 353 -15.96 -23.83 -22.93
C LYS A 353 -14.76 -24.49 -22.27
N ALA A 354 -14.81 -24.63 -20.94
CA ALA A 354 -13.88 -25.41 -20.13
C ALA A 354 -12.42 -24.97 -20.24
N ILE A 355 -12.18 -23.66 -20.21
CA ILE A 355 -10.82 -23.12 -20.16
C ILE A 355 -10.30 -23.24 -18.75
N LYS A 356 -9.30 -24.09 -18.57
CA LYS A 356 -8.56 -24.19 -17.32
C LYS A 356 -7.68 -22.95 -17.17
N ARG A 357 -7.56 -22.43 -15.94
CA ARG A 357 -6.64 -21.34 -15.59
C ARG A 357 -5.37 -21.89 -14.92
N ASP A 358 -4.76 -22.91 -15.52
CA ASP A 358 -3.50 -23.48 -15.06
C ASP A 358 -2.30 -22.87 -15.83
N MET A 359 -1.09 -23.09 -15.32
CA MET A 359 0.14 -22.58 -15.94
C MET A 359 0.33 -23.07 -17.38
N ARG A 360 -0.17 -24.28 -17.70
CA ARG A 360 -0.13 -24.85 -19.05
C ARG A 360 -1.02 -24.08 -20.02
N SER A 361 -2.23 -23.74 -19.59
CA SER A 361 -3.18 -22.92 -20.35
C SER A 361 -2.63 -21.51 -20.54
N ILE A 362 -2.02 -20.90 -19.52
CA ILE A 362 -1.37 -19.59 -19.64
C ILE A 362 -0.29 -19.64 -20.74
N LYS A 363 0.66 -20.59 -20.66
CA LYS A 363 1.71 -20.76 -21.68
C LYS A 363 1.14 -21.06 -23.07
N PHE A 364 0.03 -21.80 -23.14
CA PHE A 364 -0.67 -22.06 -24.39
C PHE A 364 -1.14 -20.74 -25.02
N PHE A 365 -1.84 -19.88 -24.27
CA PHE A 365 -2.28 -18.56 -24.75
C PHE A 365 -1.12 -17.65 -25.15
N GLU A 366 0.00 -17.69 -24.42
CA GLU A 366 1.20 -16.89 -24.75
C GLU A 366 1.79 -17.24 -26.12
N HIS A 367 1.85 -18.52 -26.46
CA HIS A 367 2.57 -18.99 -27.64
C HIS A 367 1.68 -19.33 -28.85
N HIS A 368 0.39 -19.61 -28.62
CA HIS A 368 -0.49 -20.09 -29.68
C HIS A 368 -1.37 -18.97 -30.24
N LYS A 369 -1.93 -19.28 -31.40
CA LYS A 369 -2.83 -18.39 -32.14
C LYS A 369 -4.12 -19.13 -32.42
N ILE A 370 -5.24 -18.42 -32.44
CA ILE A 370 -6.48 -18.96 -32.95
C ILE A 370 -6.53 -18.76 -34.46
N ARG A 371 -6.81 -19.82 -35.20
CA ARG A 371 -6.87 -19.78 -36.66
C ARG A 371 -8.29 -19.51 -37.10
N VAL A 372 -8.46 -18.62 -38.07
CA VAL A 372 -9.75 -18.23 -38.63
C VAL A 372 -9.70 -18.54 -40.12
N GLU A 373 -10.54 -19.48 -40.57
CA GLU A 373 -10.55 -20.01 -41.93
C GLU A 373 -11.84 -19.62 -42.63
N LEU A 374 -11.74 -19.03 -43.81
CA LEU A 374 -12.87 -18.69 -44.66
C LEU A 374 -13.04 -19.77 -45.73
N TYR A 375 -14.18 -20.43 -45.74
CA TYR A 375 -14.54 -21.46 -46.71
C TYR A 375 -15.62 -20.97 -47.66
N ARG A 376 -15.52 -21.44 -48.91
CA ARG A 376 -16.55 -21.35 -49.94
C ARG A 376 -17.26 -22.70 -50.05
N VAL A 377 -18.57 -22.71 -49.98
CA VAL A 377 -19.39 -23.90 -50.25
C VAL A 377 -19.64 -23.99 -51.74
N GLU A 378 -19.12 -25.03 -52.37
CA GLU A 378 -19.43 -25.37 -53.75
C GLU A 378 -20.45 -26.50 -53.79
N SER A 379 -21.68 -26.15 -54.13
CA SER A 379 -22.75 -27.11 -54.38
C SER A 379 -22.61 -27.65 -55.80
N SER A 380 -21.97 -28.81 -55.96
CA SER A 380 -22.04 -29.59 -57.20
C SER A 380 -23.25 -30.52 -57.15
N PHE A 381 -23.78 -30.91 -58.31
CA PHE A 381 -25.02 -31.69 -58.45
C PHE A 381 -25.03 -33.01 -57.64
N PHE A 382 -23.86 -33.54 -57.25
CA PHE A 382 -23.76 -34.78 -56.46
C PHE A 382 -23.07 -34.64 -55.10
N ARG A 383 -22.34 -33.54 -54.80
CA ARG A 383 -21.59 -33.38 -53.53
C ARG A 383 -21.39 -31.90 -53.20
N THR A 384 -21.58 -31.54 -51.93
CA THR A 384 -21.14 -30.25 -51.38
C THR A 384 -19.65 -30.35 -51.02
N LYS A 385 -18.82 -29.52 -51.65
CA LYS A 385 -17.39 -29.41 -51.32
C LYS A 385 -17.13 -28.07 -50.66
N ASN A 386 -16.46 -28.09 -49.50
CA ASN A 386 -15.97 -26.87 -48.86
C ASN A 386 -14.55 -26.60 -49.38
N VAL A 387 -14.35 -25.46 -50.04
CA VAL A 387 -13.06 -25.03 -50.57
C VAL A 387 -12.52 -23.92 -49.68
N LEU A 388 -11.33 -24.09 -49.11
CA LEU A 388 -10.67 -23.06 -48.33
C LEU A 388 -10.33 -21.88 -49.26
N VAL A 389 -10.91 -20.71 -48.97
CA VAL A 389 -10.62 -19.48 -49.70
C VAL A 389 -9.33 -18.88 -49.16
N GLY A 390 -9.25 -18.76 -47.84
CA GLY A 390 -8.11 -18.21 -47.13
C GLY A 390 -8.23 -18.36 -45.64
N TRP A 391 -7.17 -18.02 -44.93
CA TRP A 391 -7.12 -18.09 -43.48
C TRP A 391 -6.26 -16.97 -42.90
N THR A 392 -6.43 -16.73 -41.60
CA THR A 392 -5.57 -15.85 -40.81
C THR A 392 -5.44 -16.41 -39.39
N ALA A 393 -4.55 -15.84 -38.58
CA ALA A 393 -4.31 -16.30 -37.22
C ALA A 393 -4.13 -15.13 -36.25
N LEU A 394 -4.97 -15.10 -35.22
CA LEU A 394 -4.98 -14.06 -34.18
C LEU A 394 -4.18 -14.51 -32.96
N ARG A 395 -3.30 -13.65 -32.46
CA ARG A 395 -2.49 -13.93 -31.26
C ARG A 395 -3.37 -13.90 -30.02
N MET A 396 -3.20 -14.88 -29.15
CA MET A 396 -3.97 -14.94 -27.89
C MET A 396 -3.19 -14.41 -26.67
N GLY A 397 -1.88 -14.13 -26.83
CA GLY A 397 -1.01 -13.65 -25.76
C GLY A 397 -1.53 -12.44 -24.97
N PRO A 398 -2.16 -11.42 -25.60
CA PRO A 398 -2.72 -10.28 -24.86
C PRO A 398 -3.75 -10.67 -23.79
N LEU A 399 -4.51 -11.75 -23.99
CA LEU A 399 -5.52 -12.24 -23.05
C LEU A 399 -4.95 -12.76 -21.73
N THR A 400 -3.62 -12.87 -21.63
CA THR A 400 -2.96 -13.17 -20.37
C THR A 400 -3.02 -12.00 -19.40
N ALA A 401 -2.95 -10.77 -19.90
CA ALA A 401 -2.98 -9.54 -19.10
C ALA A 401 -4.30 -8.75 -19.27
N GLU A 402 -4.98 -8.93 -20.39
CA GLU A 402 -6.21 -8.22 -20.76
C GLU A 402 -7.41 -9.18 -20.82
N THR A 403 -8.63 -8.64 -20.73
CA THR A 403 -9.86 -9.44 -20.91
C THR A 403 -10.40 -9.44 -22.32
N ARG A 404 -9.96 -8.49 -23.16
CA ARG A 404 -10.41 -8.37 -24.53
C ARG A 404 -9.26 -7.91 -25.42
N THR A 405 -9.09 -8.57 -26.56
CA THR A 405 -8.19 -8.15 -27.63
C THR A 405 -8.93 -8.16 -28.96
N GLU A 406 -8.80 -7.11 -29.76
CA GLU A 406 -9.51 -6.94 -31.03
C GLU A 406 -8.52 -6.54 -32.12
N GLU A 407 -8.47 -7.29 -33.21
CA GLU A 407 -7.53 -7.07 -34.31
C GLU A 407 -8.24 -7.22 -35.66
N THR A 408 -7.88 -6.38 -36.62
CA THR A 408 -8.32 -6.53 -38.03
C THR A 408 -7.21 -7.17 -38.84
N LEU A 409 -7.46 -8.38 -39.34
CA LEU A 409 -6.48 -9.26 -39.95
C LEU A 409 -6.79 -9.52 -41.42
N ASP A 410 -5.77 -9.48 -42.27
CA ASP A 410 -5.90 -9.89 -43.68
C ASP A 410 -5.90 -11.41 -43.83
N LEU A 411 -6.79 -11.92 -44.66
CA LEU A 411 -6.85 -13.33 -45.06
C LEU A 411 -5.83 -13.62 -46.17
N VAL A 412 -5.09 -14.71 -45.99
CA VAL A 412 -4.09 -15.22 -46.94
C VAL A 412 -4.50 -16.58 -47.51
N ASP A 413 -4.12 -16.86 -48.75
CA ASP A 413 -4.35 -18.16 -49.38
C ASP A 413 -3.36 -19.22 -48.88
N GLU A 414 -3.49 -20.47 -49.38
CA GLU A 414 -2.56 -21.56 -49.07
C GLU A 414 -1.10 -21.23 -49.46
N ASN A 415 -0.91 -20.34 -50.45
CA ASN A 415 0.40 -19.86 -50.90
C ASN A 415 0.86 -18.59 -50.16
N ARG A 416 0.20 -18.23 -49.04
CA ARG A 416 0.47 -17.03 -48.23
C ARG A 416 0.32 -15.71 -48.99
N LYS A 417 -0.39 -15.69 -50.12
CA LYS A 417 -0.72 -14.46 -50.85
C LYS A 417 -2.00 -13.87 -50.28
N GLN A 418 -2.01 -12.56 -50.06
CA GLN A 418 -3.22 -11.85 -49.64
C GLN A 418 -4.34 -12.01 -50.68
N ILE A 419 -5.53 -12.34 -50.21
CA ILE A 419 -6.71 -12.53 -51.08
C ILE A 419 -7.46 -11.21 -51.30
N GLY A 420 -7.16 -10.20 -50.49
CA GLY A 420 -7.84 -8.90 -50.49
C GLY A 420 -9.13 -8.91 -49.69
N VAL A 421 -9.20 -9.72 -48.63
CA VAL A 421 -10.31 -9.77 -47.66
C VAL A 421 -9.72 -9.65 -46.28
N SER A 422 -10.28 -8.78 -45.45
CA SER A 422 -9.84 -8.54 -44.08
C SER A 422 -10.99 -8.85 -43.12
N ILE A 423 -10.69 -9.35 -41.94
CA ILE A 423 -11.66 -9.70 -40.91
C ILE A 423 -11.29 -9.06 -39.58
N THR A 424 -12.27 -8.44 -38.92
CA THR A 424 -12.12 -7.93 -37.56
C THR A 424 -12.60 -8.99 -36.57
N VAL A 425 -11.70 -9.44 -35.71
CA VAL A 425 -11.93 -10.51 -34.73
C VAL A 425 -11.57 -9.99 -33.35
N ALA A 426 -12.51 -10.10 -32.42
CA ALA A 426 -12.30 -9.84 -31.00
C ALA A 426 -12.31 -11.16 -30.21
N LEU A 427 -11.34 -11.33 -29.31
CA LEU A 427 -11.31 -12.40 -28.34
C LEU A 427 -11.64 -11.82 -26.97
N GLU A 428 -12.50 -12.50 -26.22
CA GLU A 428 -12.96 -12.04 -24.91
C GLU A 428 -12.90 -13.19 -23.88
N LEU A 429 -12.32 -12.89 -22.72
CA LEU A 429 -12.36 -13.70 -21.51
C LEU A 429 -13.08 -12.93 -20.41
N ARG A 430 -13.64 -13.66 -19.44
CA ARG A 430 -14.23 -13.02 -18.25
C ARG A 430 -13.20 -12.27 -17.43
N THR A 431 -12.05 -12.89 -17.16
CA THR A 431 -10.94 -12.31 -16.42
C THR A 431 -9.64 -12.65 -17.15
N PRO A 432 -8.57 -11.83 -17.03
CA PRO A 432 -7.28 -12.16 -17.60
C PRO A 432 -6.76 -13.48 -17.03
N LEU A 433 -5.94 -14.21 -17.78
CA LEU A 433 -5.44 -15.50 -17.31
C LEU A 433 -4.40 -15.36 -16.19
N LYS A 434 -3.63 -14.26 -16.16
CA LYS A 434 -2.74 -13.94 -15.05
C LYS A 434 -3.44 -13.00 -14.08
N SER A 435 -3.59 -13.45 -12.84
CA SER A 435 -4.16 -12.64 -11.75
C SER A 435 -3.27 -11.47 -11.30
N SER A 436 -1.99 -11.47 -11.68
CA SER A 436 -1.01 -10.46 -11.25
C SER A 436 -1.08 -9.15 -12.01
N SER A 437 -1.71 -9.11 -13.19
CA SER A 437 -1.86 -7.88 -13.97
C SER A 437 -3.07 -7.10 -13.47
N GLN A 438 -2.94 -6.51 -12.29
CA GLN A 438 -3.92 -5.54 -11.80
C GLN A 438 -3.77 -4.26 -12.63
N SER A 439 -4.73 -3.97 -13.50
CA SER A 439 -4.80 -2.65 -14.11
C SER A 439 -5.23 -1.66 -13.04
N MET A 440 -4.27 -0.84 -12.59
CA MET A 440 -4.53 0.32 -11.75
C MET A 440 -4.79 1.53 -12.62
N LYS A 441 -5.78 2.34 -12.27
CA LYS A 441 -6.01 3.67 -12.85
C LYS A 441 -5.56 4.70 -11.83
N THR A 442 -4.62 5.57 -12.21
CA THR A 442 -4.26 6.74 -11.41
C THR A 442 -5.38 7.76 -11.45
N ALA A 443 -5.85 8.18 -10.28
CA ALA A 443 -6.86 9.22 -10.10
C ALA A 443 -6.31 10.34 -9.22
N ASN A 444 -6.65 11.58 -9.57
CA ASN A 444 -6.31 12.76 -8.76
C ASN A 444 -7.46 13.02 -7.78
N TRP A 445 -7.27 12.62 -6.53
CA TRP A 445 -8.25 12.79 -5.47
C TRP A 445 -8.09 14.11 -4.74
N VAL A 446 -9.20 14.67 -4.26
CA VAL A 446 -9.22 15.92 -3.51
C VAL A 446 -9.41 15.53 -2.05
N VAL A 447 -8.45 15.91 -1.23
CA VAL A 447 -8.38 15.55 0.19
C VAL A 447 -8.50 16.83 1.01
N MET A 448 -9.23 16.78 2.11
CA MET A 448 -9.32 17.90 3.06
C MET A 448 -8.20 17.72 4.09
N VAL A 449 -7.25 18.65 4.17
CA VAL A 449 -6.05 18.53 5.02
C VAL A 449 -6.44 18.35 6.50
N ASP A 450 -7.38 19.17 6.98
CA ASP A 450 -7.90 19.12 8.35
C ASP A 450 -9.03 18.08 8.53
N GLY A 451 -9.42 17.40 7.44
CA GLY A 451 -10.50 16.42 7.42
C GLY A 451 -10.06 15.01 7.79
N GLU A 452 -11.02 14.09 7.88
CA GLU A 452 -10.69 12.67 8.09
C GLU A 452 -9.98 12.08 6.87
N SER A 453 -10.27 12.55 5.66
CA SER A 453 -9.53 12.11 4.48
C SER A 453 -8.06 12.49 4.58
N GLY A 454 -7.73 13.71 5.03
CA GLY A 454 -6.36 14.17 5.27
C GLY A 454 -5.57 13.23 6.16
N ARG A 455 -6.16 12.84 7.29
CA ARG A 455 -5.55 11.91 8.26
C ARG A 455 -5.28 10.51 7.70
N ILE A 456 -6.07 10.05 6.73
CA ILE A 456 -5.86 8.72 6.13
C ILE A 456 -4.76 8.75 5.06
N PHE A 457 -4.69 9.82 4.27
CA PHE A 457 -3.69 9.93 3.20
C PHE A 457 -2.34 10.43 3.69
N ASN A 458 -2.36 11.29 4.70
CA ASN A 458 -1.21 11.70 5.48
C ASN A 458 -1.48 11.24 6.92
N PRO A 459 -1.28 9.94 7.23
CA PRO A 459 -1.24 9.55 8.63
C PRO A 459 -0.23 10.48 9.30
N PRO A 460 -0.57 11.08 10.46
CA PRO A 460 0.47 11.74 11.24
C PRO A 460 1.61 10.73 11.37
N PRO A 461 2.88 11.18 11.25
CA PRO A 461 4.00 10.28 11.48
C PRO A 461 3.65 9.51 12.76
N PRO A 462 3.71 8.17 12.73
CA PRO A 462 3.29 7.38 13.87
C PRO A 462 3.93 8.01 15.09
N GLU A 463 3.20 8.13 16.20
CA GLU A 463 3.77 8.46 17.49
C GLU A 463 4.70 7.31 17.95
N SER A 464 5.60 6.84 17.07
CA SER A 464 6.60 5.81 17.26
C SER A 464 7.68 6.22 18.26
N VAL A 465 7.63 7.47 18.74
CA VAL A 465 8.47 7.92 19.84
C VAL A 465 8.26 7.02 21.06
N GLU A 466 7.04 6.55 21.34
CA GLU A 466 6.81 5.72 22.53
C GLU A 466 7.42 4.32 22.41
N ALA A 467 7.31 3.65 21.26
CA ALA A 467 7.86 2.30 21.08
C ALA A 467 9.39 2.30 21.14
N ASP A 468 10.05 3.24 20.46
CA ASP A 468 11.51 3.35 20.49
C ASP A 468 12.00 3.71 21.90
N THR A 469 11.27 4.55 22.64
CA THR A 469 11.62 4.90 24.02
C THR A 469 11.54 3.67 24.93
N ILE A 470 10.45 2.90 24.89
CA ILE A 470 10.29 1.67 25.70
C ILE A 470 11.39 0.66 25.37
N VAL A 471 11.61 0.38 24.08
CA VAL A 471 12.63 -0.59 23.65
C VAL A 471 14.02 -0.11 24.06
N SER A 472 14.31 1.18 23.99
CA SER A 472 15.62 1.73 24.38
C SER A 472 15.98 1.51 25.85
N CYS A 473 14.99 1.58 26.76
CA CYS A 473 15.20 1.41 28.20
C CYS A 473 15.45 -0.06 28.63
N ILE A 474 14.98 -1.05 27.85
CA ILE A 474 15.15 -2.47 28.21
C ILE A 474 16.53 -2.96 27.79
N ARG A 475 17.45 -3.20 28.74
CA ARG A 475 18.82 -3.69 28.46
C ARG A 475 19.04 -5.17 28.84
N SER A 476 18.14 -5.73 29.63
CA SER A 476 18.18 -7.13 30.08
C SER A 476 17.66 -8.10 29.02
N TYR A 477 18.37 -9.20 28.86
CA TYR A 477 18.02 -10.32 27.99
C TYR A 477 16.74 -11.01 28.48
N VAL A 478 16.64 -11.27 29.80
CA VAL A 478 15.47 -11.89 30.43
C VAL A 478 14.21 -11.04 30.23
N VAL A 479 14.32 -9.72 30.41
CA VAL A 479 13.19 -8.80 30.19
C VAL A 479 12.77 -8.75 28.72
N LEU A 480 13.72 -8.77 27.77
CA LEU A 480 13.40 -8.83 26.34
C LEU A 480 12.64 -10.10 25.97
N GLU A 481 13.06 -11.26 26.46
CA GLU A 481 12.36 -12.53 26.23
C GLU A 481 10.95 -12.52 26.83
N HIS A 482 10.81 -12.01 28.05
CA HIS A 482 9.52 -11.87 28.72
C HIS A 482 8.53 -11.01 27.93
N GLU A 483 8.97 -9.84 27.45
CA GLU A 483 8.12 -8.92 26.70
C GLU A 483 7.74 -9.49 25.33
N ILE A 484 8.67 -10.18 24.64
CA ILE A 484 8.38 -10.89 23.38
C ILE A 484 7.36 -12.00 23.61
N ALA A 485 7.51 -12.79 24.68
CA ALA A 485 6.58 -13.85 25.03
C ALA A 485 5.19 -13.29 25.36
N ARG A 486 5.13 -12.19 26.12
CA ARG A 486 3.87 -11.50 26.46
C ARG A 486 3.15 -11.00 25.21
N LEU A 487 3.86 -10.33 24.29
CA LEU A 487 3.27 -9.82 23.06
C LEU A 487 2.82 -10.94 22.13
N LYS A 488 3.56 -12.06 22.05
CA LYS A 488 3.14 -13.23 21.26
C LYS A 488 1.92 -13.95 21.83
N ALA A 489 1.72 -13.88 23.15
CA ALA A 489 0.55 -14.47 23.80
C ALA A 489 -0.72 -13.62 23.64
N ASP A 490 -0.58 -12.31 23.36
CA ASP A 490 -1.71 -11.41 23.17
C ASP A 490 -2.24 -11.46 21.73
N PRO A 491 -3.46 -11.96 21.47
CA PRO A 491 -4.02 -12.02 20.11
C PRO A 491 -4.25 -10.63 19.51
N VAL A 492 -4.31 -9.56 20.32
CA VAL A 492 -4.45 -8.19 19.83
C VAL A 492 -3.16 -7.74 19.14
N ALA A 493 -2.00 -8.20 19.63
CA ALA A 493 -0.69 -7.84 19.10
C ALA A 493 -0.48 -8.31 17.65
N GLU A 494 -1.18 -9.36 17.19
CA GLU A 494 -1.15 -9.78 15.78
C GLU A 494 -1.84 -8.80 14.84
N THR A 495 -2.78 -8.00 15.35
CA THR A 495 -3.65 -7.13 14.55
C THR A 495 -3.30 -5.65 14.66
N ASP A 496 -2.75 -5.22 15.79
CA ASP A 496 -2.39 -3.82 16.03
C ASP A 496 -1.01 -3.50 15.43
N PRO A 497 -0.93 -2.62 14.41
CA PRO A 497 0.35 -2.27 13.79
C PRO A 497 1.38 -1.68 14.76
N ALA A 498 0.94 -1.02 15.83
CA ALA A 498 1.86 -0.48 16.84
C ALA A 498 2.52 -1.59 17.66
N LEU A 499 1.74 -2.61 18.05
CA LEU A 499 2.25 -3.78 18.79
C LEU A 499 3.11 -4.69 17.91
N VAL A 500 2.76 -4.85 16.63
CA VAL A 500 3.61 -5.56 15.65
C VAL A 500 4.96 -4.86 15.48
N ALA A 501 4.96 -3.52 15.40
CA ALA A 501 6.19 -2.74 15.32
C ALA A 501 7.03 -2.87 16.60
N LEU A 502 6.40 -2.80 17.78
CA LEU A 502 7.06 -3.00 19.07
C LEU A 502 7.67 -4.40 19.18
N LEU A 503 6.94 -5.45 18.79
CA LEU A 503 7.44 -6.82 18.78
C LEU A 503 8.67 -6.97 17.88
N GLY A 504 8.62 -6.42 16.66
CA GLY A 504 9.77 -6.44 15.75
C GLY A 504 10.98 -5.68 16.28
N ALA A 505 10.77 -4.56 16.99
CA ALA A 505 11.84 -3.80 17.62
C ALA A 505 12.48 -4.55 18.80
N LEU A 506 11.68 -5.22 19.63
CA LEU A 506 12.18 -6.08 20.72
C LEU A 506 12.96 -7.28 20.20
N GLU A 507 12.45 -7.98 19.18
CA GLU A 507 13.14 -9.11 18.54
C GLU A 507 14.47 -8.67 17.90
N GLY A 508 14.49 -7.49 17.26
CA GLY A 508 15.71 -6.90 16.72
C GLY A 508 16.73 -6.58 17.82
N LYS A 509 16.30 -6.00 18.95
CA LYS A 509 17.18 -5.66 20.06
C LYS A 509 17.75 -6.91 20.76
N LEU A 510 16.94 -7.95 20.93
CA LEU A 510 17.38 -9.24 21.46
C LEU A 510 18.46 -9.85 20.56
N TYR A 511 18.21 -9.89 19.25
CA TYR A 511 19.18 -10.38 18.27
C TYR A 511 20.50 -9.59 18.30
N ASP A 512 20.43 -8.26 18.33
CA ASP A 512 21.62 -7.41 18.42
C ASP A 512 22.42 -7.66 19.70
N LEU A 513 21.75 -7.87 20.83
CA LEU A 513 22.38 -8.19 22.11
C LEU A 513 23.10 -9.54 22.04
N THR A 514 22.42 -10.59 21.54
CA THR A 514 23.01 -11.92 21.33
C THR A 514 24.25 -11.86 20.43
N VAL A 515 24.16 -11.15 19.29
CA VAL A 515 25.29 -11.02 18.36
C VAL A 515 26.47 -10.31 19.00
N LYS A 516 26.24 -9.26 19.79
CA LYS A 516 27.33 -8.54 20.48
C LYS A 516 28.05 -9.43 21.48
N VAL A 517 27.30 -10.27 22.21
CA VAL A 517 27.89 -11.24 23.17
C VAL A 517 28.67 -12.33 22.41
N GLU A 518 28.07 -12.94 21.37
CA GLU A 518 28.73 -13.99 20.57
C GLU A 518 30.01 -13.53 19.89
N LEU A 519 30.02 -12.28 19.40
CA LEU A 519 31.20 -11.67 18.77
C LEU A 519 32.25 -11.19 19.78
N GLY A 520 31.97 -11.28 21.09
CA GLY A 520 32.82 -10.73 22.15
C GLY A 520 32.93 -9.20 22.11
N GLN A 521 31.96 -8.52 21.48
CA GLN A 521 31.88 -7.06 21.44
C GLN A 521 31.29 -6.49 22.73
N LEU A 522 30.54 -7.31 23.47
CA LEU A 522 30.03 -7.00 24.78
C LEU A 522 30.52 -8.08 25.74
N SER A 523 31.38 -7.71 26.69
CA SER A 523 31.81 -8.64 27.73
C SER A 523 30.66 -8.90 28.71
N MET A 524 30.70 -10.03 29.44
CA MET A 524 29.68 -10.33 30.45
C MET A 524 29.65 -9.26 31.55
N GLU A 525 30.82 -8.74 31.95
CA GLU A 525 30.95 -7.67 32.93
C GLU A 525 30.28 -6.37 32.43
N ASP A 526 30.55 -5.98 31.18
CA ASP A 526 29.89 -4.81 30.57
C ASP A 526 28.39 -5.02 30.41
N TYR A 527 27.96 -6.24 30.09
CA TYR A 527 26.55 -6.60 30.01
C TYR A 527 25.85 -6.40 31.35
N LEU A 528 26.36 -7.01 32.43
CA LEU A 528 25.80 -6.87 33.77
C LEU A 528 25.82 -5.42 34.26
N SER A 529 26.88 -4.66 33.95
CA SER A 529 26.92 -3.21 34.23
C SER A 529 25.80 -2.46 33.50
N ASN A 530 25.52 -2.81 32.24
CA ASN A 530 24.42 -2.19 31.49
C ASN A 530 23.05 -2.55 32.08
N VAL A 531 22.86 -3.79 32.56
CA VAL A 531 21.62 -4.20 33.24
C VAL A 531 21.47 -3.46 34.56
N GLN A 532 22.55 -3.33 35.35
CA GLN A 532 22.55 -2.57 36.60
C GLN A 532 22.16 -1.10 36.37
N ASP A 533 22.69 -0.46 35.32
CA ASP A 533 22.36 0.91 34.96
C ASP A 533 20.90 1.09 34.49
N ALA A 534 20.27 0.03 33.98
CA ALA A 534 18.87 0.07 33.51
C ALA A 534 17.86 0.01 34.65
N ILE A 535 18.21 -0.60 35.79
CA ILE A 535 17.34 -0.71 36.97
C ILE A 535 16.80 0.66 37.46
N PRO A 536 17.64 1.68 37.74
CA PRO A 536 17.15 2.98 38.17
C PRO A 536 16.30 3.68 37.10
N GLU A 537 16.61 3.47 35.82
CA GLU A 537 15.82 4.01 34.71
C GLU A 537 14.41 3.38 34.68
N ALA A 538 14.30 2.06 34.84
CA ALA A 538 13.02 1.36 34.95
C ALA A 538 12.22 1.78 36.20
N LYS A 539 12.88 1.99 37.35
CA LYS A 539 12.25 2.53 38.56
C LYS A 539 11.66 3.93 38.31
N ARG A 540 12.40 4.80 37.60
CA ARG A 540 11.91 6.13 37.18
C ARG A 540 10.69 6.03 36.26
N MET A 541 10.73 5.16 35.26
CA MET A 541 9.60 4.94 34.34
C MET A 541 8.35 4.42 35.07
N ALA A 542 8.52 3.51 36.04
CA ALA A 542 7.41 3.04 36.88
C ALA A 542 6.74 4.19 37.65
N LEU A 543 7.53 5.09 38.22
CA LEU A 543 7.03 6.28 38.93
C LEU A 543 6.32 7.26 38.00
N GLU A 544 6.86 7.49 36.80
CA GLU A 544 6.22 8.34 35.77
C GLU A 544 4.86 7.76 35.33
N CYS A 545 4.79 6.45 35.08
CA CYS A 545 3.54 5.75 34.76
C CYS A 545 2.52 5.86 35.90
N LYS A 546 2.97 5.69 37.16
CA LYS A 546 2.11 5.86 38.35
C LYS A 546 1.56 7.28 38.43
N ARG A 547 2.40 8.31 38.27
CA ARG A 547 1.98 9.72 38.28
C ARG A 547 1.00 10.05 37.16
N ALA A 548 1.12 9.38 36.01
CA ALA A 548 0.19 9.50 34.89
C ALA A 548 -1.13 8.71 35.06
N GLY A 549 -1.31 7.97 36.17
CA GLY A 549 -2.48 7.13 36.41
C GLY A 549 -2.49 5.81 35.63
N LYS A 550 -1.38 5.45 34.97
CA LYS A 550 -1.22 4.20 34.20
C LYS A 550 -0.68 3.08 35.11
N MET A 551 -1.53 2.60 36.02
CA MET A 551 -1.11 1.64 37.07
C MET A 551 -0.62 0.29 36.52
N ASN A 552 -1.18 -0.20 35.42
CA ASN A 552 -0.74 -1.47 34.82
C ASN A 552 0.68 -1.36 34.25
N ASP A 553 0.98 -0.25 33.56
CA ASP A 553 2.31 0.00 33.00
C ASP A 553 3.35 0.16 34.12
N ALA A 554 2.98 0.83 35.21
CA ALA A 554 3.84 0.95 36.40
C ALA A 554 4.20 -0.42 37.00
N ARG A 555 3.22 -1.34 37.12
CA ARG A 555 3.48 -2.71 37.58
C ARG A 555 4.39 -3.48 36.63
N ASN A 556 4.20 -3.33 35.32
CA ASN A 556 5.05 -3.99 34.33
C ASN A 556 6.51 -3.53 34.46
N TRP A 557 6.76 -2.23 34.63
CA TRP A 557 8.12 -1.71 34.85
C TRP A 557 8.74 -2.21 36.17
N LEU A 558 7.96 -2.34 37.24
CA LEU A 558 8.46 -2.95 38.49
C LEU A 558 8.78 -4.44 38.31
N LYS A 559 8.00 -5.16 37.48
CA LYS A 559 8.31 -6.54 37.13
C LYS A 559 9.64 -6.63 36.34
N HIS A 560 9.94 -5.66 35.47
CA HIS A 560 11.23 -5.59 34.77
C HIS A 560 12.39 -5.36 35.73
N VAL A 561 12.22 -4.43 36.68
CA VAL A 561 13.22 -4.18 37.74
C VAL A 561 13.57 -5.48 38.46
N HIS A 562 12.55 -6.23 38.84
CA HIS A 562 12.74 -7.48 39.57
C HIS A 562 13.50 -8.53 38.76
N MET A 563 13.11 -8.77 37.50
CA MET A 563 13.83 -9.69 36.61
C MET A 563 15.29 -9.28 36.39
N MET A 564 15.57 -7.97 36.31
CA MET A 564 16.95 -7.47 36.17
C MET A 564 17.78 -7.70 37.44
N GLU A 565 17.19 -7.51 38.62
CA GLU A 565 17.84 -7.78 39.91
C GLU A 565 18.13 -9.30 40.07
N GLU A 566 17.19 -10.15 39.68
CA GLU A 566 17.36 -11.62 39.65
C GLU A 566 18.47 -12.04 38.68
N GLU A 567 18.47 -11.53 37.45
CA GLU A 567 19.48 -11.83 36.42
C GLU A 567 20.90 -11.49 36.89
N ILE A 568 21.06 -10.36 37.58
CA ILE A 568 22.36 -9.95 38.15
C ILE A 568 22.77 -10.89 39.31
N SER A 569 21.82 -11.25 40.18
CA SER A 569 22.08 -12.16 41.30
C SER A 569 22.51 -13.55 40.81
N GLU A 570 21.83 -14.10 39.80
CA GLU A 570 22.16 -15.40 39.22
C GLU A 570 23.55 -15.41 38.58
N ALA A 571 23.87 -14.39 37.78
CA ALA A 571 25.17 -14.28 37.12
C ALA A 571 26.35 -14.12 38.10
N GLN A 572 26.09 -13.57 39.29
CA GLN A 572 27.10 -13.44 40.36
C GLN A 572 27.31 -14.74 41.16
N GLN A 573 26.34 -15.66 41.15
CA GLN A 573 26.44 -16.95 41.87
C GLN A 573 27.14 -18.04 41.05
N GLU A 574 27.10 -17.96 39.72
CA GLU A 574 27.70 -18.94 38.81
C GLU A 574 29.26 -19.10 38.86
N PRO A 575 30.09 -18.10 39.23
CA PRO A 575 31.55 -18.24 39.14
C PRO A 575 32.19 -19.13 40.22
N GLU A 576 31.49 -19.52 41.30
CA GLU A 576 32.08 -20.38 42.34
C GLU A 576 32.02 -21.88 42.01
N ASP A 577 31.08 -22.33 41.17
CA ASP A 577 30.91 -23.75 40.85
C ASP A 577 31.70 -24.21 39.60
N ALA A 578 32.26 -23.27 38.84
CA ALA A 578 33.01 -23.53 37.60
C ALA A 578 34.54 -23.53 37.77
N ALA A 579 35.06 -23.29 38.98
CA ALA A 579 36.48 -23.32 39.34
C ALA A 579 36.86 -24.61 40.09
#